data_AF-A0A383U115-F1
#
_entry.id   AF-A0A383U115-F1
#
_cell.length_a   1.000
_cell.length_b   1.000
_cell.length_c   1.000
_cell.angle_alpha   90.00
_cell.angle_beta   90.00
_cell.angle_gamma   90.00
#
_symmetry.space_group_name_H-M   'P 1'
#
loop_
_entity.id
_entity.type
_entity.pdbx_description
1 polymer ?
#
loop_
_entity_poly.entity_id
_entity_poly.type
_entity_poly.pdbx_seq_one_letter_code
_entity_poly.pdbx_strand_id
1 'polypeptide(L)'
;MRKLFSVIRWIFGSMICLASFGEFMNGEIGRALIALIIGLLLIPPVSKLLFTRKKTKKPQNQKPSTLELFNITSKSAGNNATEISLDINKENLIEFLVKKQKDRETEIKNFNYSPMQVQRQGLQLLESLNILNSTKNLDTLVGRYEFITKMYDDFIKASYNKRYISDIQTSIDQYKSMYYDRILNDFELGLLVKPNEENLKDYYSQCLFRSFAKFYNEQSDQIETLKKEDAKERRTKKIIEIGNQTISEFDKNSSETEKFRNQINEIRNIVEKLNKVDKNNNNYQKENSINLDNPIIINPYSPFQITLYNSDKKTIMQVEKVLKDENIWNKTKELLPLFTKYDIRCREVDEYILKYKPLYQNLLQDKLSNSIEYQQATERDKEIIEDEIKSEIVNQIPERADCDLQTLFDFSEIDITIDNVLIQKYGFDVISKYFGLNHYQNKIIGHWERKDFEDLLNADLAITAENIPQEEILASQPLKVLNSICEKEDGFFKRKNKAIDYLNENQNLMSNIGKFVATRNLFKLKKLPSEFDTLEVQKISDNWNFTKEYIKLISETFRNSEYNRETTNRENYSWIKGFTVEKFEDYNSNFVCQRAREECKKKYSKSNPPKLPFHIGCNCNLRTVS
;
A
#
# COMPACT_ATOMS: atom_id res chain seq x y z
N MET A 1 46.11 2.88 -56.13
CA MET A 1 46.35 2.81 -54.67
C MET A 1 45.20 2.22 -53.85
N ARG A 2 43.94 2.69 -53.94
CA ARG A 2 42.82 2.19 -53.09
C ARG A 2 42.54 0.69 -53.17
N LYS A 3 42.63 0.07 -54.37
CA LYS A 3 42.44 -1.37 -54.54
C LYS A 3 43.57 -2.19 -53.88
N LEU A 4 44.82 -1.75 -54.02
CA LEU A 4 45.98 -2.39 -53.40
C LEU A 4 45.89 -2.37 -51.87
N PHE A 5 45.50 -1.24 -51.29
CA PHE A 5 45.32 -1.11 -49.84
C PHE A 5 44.18 -1.99 -49.31
N SER A 6 43.10 -2.16 -50.09
CA SER A 6 42.00 -3.08 -49.73
C SER A 6 42.43 -4.55 -49.72
N VAL A 7 43.33 -4.95 -50.63
CA VAL A 7 43.85 -6.32 -50.69
C VAL A 7 44.81 -6.58 -49.53
N ILE A 8 45.72 -5.64 -49.24
CA ILE A 8 46.63 -5.72 -48.08
C ILE A 8 45.84 -5.84 -46.77
N ARG A 9 44.78 -5.03 -46.61
CA ARG A 9 43.92 -5.09 -45.42
C ARG A 9 43.18 -6.42 -45.30
N TRP A 10 42.87 -7.06 -46.43
CA TRP A 10 42.23 -8.38 -46.44
C TRP A 10 43.18 -9.48 -45.97
N ILE A 11 44.41 -9.46 -46.49
CA ILE A 11 45.45 -10.42 -46.11
C ILE A 11 45.77 -10.30 -44.62
N PHE A 12 45.95 -9.07 -44.11
CA PHE A 12 46.18 -8.84 -42.69
C PHE A 12 45.00 -9.25 -41.81
N GLY A 13 43.76 -8.91 -42.20
CA GLY A 13 42.57 -9.32 -41.45
C GLY A 13 42.44 -10.84 -41.35
N SER A 14 42.67 -11.56 -42.46
CA SER A 14 42.65 -13.02 -42.46
C SER A 14 43.77 -13.64 -41.65
N MET A 15 45.00 -13.10 -41.69
CA MET A 15 46.10 -13.60 -40.85
C MET A 15 45.82 -13.40 -39.36
N ILE A 16 45.25 -12.27 -38.96
CA ILE A 16 44.91 -12.00 -37.56
C ILE A 16 43.79 -12.93 -37.08
N CYS A 17 42.78 -13.19 -37.91
CA CYS A 17 41.76 -14.20 -37.61
C CYS A 17 42.38 -15.59 -37.44
N LEU A 18 43.33 -16.00 -38.28
CA LEU A 18 44.00 -17.29 -38.15
C LEU A 18 44.88 -17.36 -36.89
N ALA A 19 45.58 -16.28 -36.54
CA ALA A 19 46.36 -16.20 -35.31
C ALA A 19 45.47 -16.34 -34.05
N SER A 20 44.23 -15.82 -34.09
CA SER A 20 43.30 -15.97 -32.97
C SER A 20 42.94 -17.44 -32.69
N PHE A 21 42.90 -18.31 -33.69
CA PHE A 21 42.70 -19.75 -33.49
C PHE A 21 43.90 -20.40 -32.77
N GLY A 22 45.12 -19.94 -33.05
CA GLY A 22 46.31 -20.38 -32.30
C GLY A 22 46.26 -19.98 -30.82
N GLU A 23 45.77 -18.78 -30.52
CA GLU A 23 45.59 -18.32 -29.13
C GLU A 23 44.46 -19.05 -28.40
N PHE A 24 43.38 -19.40 -29.09
CA PHE A 24 42.33 -20.27 -28.54
C PHE A 24 42.88 -21.65 -28.15
N MET A 25 43.78 -22.22 -28.97
CA MET A 25 44.40 -23.52 -28.67
C MET A 25 45.38 -23.46 -27.49
N ASN A 26 45.97 -22.30 -27.21
CA ASN A 26 46.84 -22.08 -26.06
C ASN A 26 46.09 -21.65 -24.78
N GLY A 27 44.75 -21.59 -24.81
CA GLY A 27 43.92 -21.33 -23.64
C GLY A 27 43.76 -19.85 -23.25
N GLU A 28 44.36 -18.90 -23.97
CA GLU A 28 44.22 -17.46 -23.71
C GLU A 28 42.98 -16.87 -24.39
N ILE A 29 41.80 -17.33 -23.98
CA ILE A 29 40.49 -17.03 -24.59
C ILE A 29 40.22 -15.52 -24.75
N GLY A 30 40.62 -14.72 -23.76
CA GLY A 30 40.39 -13.27 -23.78
C GLY A 30 41.16 -12.55 -24.90
N ARG A 31 42.44 -12.90 -25.10
CA ARG A 31 43.25 -12.32 -26.19
C ARG A 31 42.80 -12.83 -27.55
N ALA A 32 42.46 -14.11 -27.63
CA ALA A 32 41.95 -14.73 -28.83
C ALA A 32 40.67 -14.04 -29.33
N LEU A 33 39.73 -13.72 -28.44
CA LEU A 33 38.51 -12.98 -28.81
C LEU A 33 38.80 -11.55 -29.30
N ILE A 34 39.74 -10.85 -28.66
CA ILE A 34 40.13 -9.50 -29.07
C ILE A 34 40.79 -9.53 -30.47
N ALA A 35 41.71 -10.46 -30.69
CA ALA A 35 42.37 -10.66 -31.98
C ALA A 35 41.35 -11.01 -33.08
N LEU A 36 40.40 -11.90 -32.80
CA LEU A 36 39.32 -12.26 -33.73
C LEU A 36 38.48 -11.04 -34.13
N ILE A 37 38.07 -10.21 -33.15
CA ILE A 37 37.27 -9.01 -33.41
C ILE A 37 38.05 -8.01 -34.28
N ILE A 38 39.34 -7.80 -34.00
CA ILE A 38 40.20 -6.90 -34.78
C ILE A 38 40.38 -7.44 -36.21
N GLY A 39 40.62 -8.75 -36.37
CA GLY A 39 40.75 -9.39 -37.69
C GLY A 39 39.48 -9.24 -38.53
N LEU A 40 38.31 -9.49 -37.93
CA LEU A 40 37.01 -9.33 -38.58
C LEU A 40 36.72 -7.88 -39.00
N LEU A 41 37.12 -6.89 -38.19
CA LEU A 41 36.98 -5.46 -38.54
C LEU A 41 37.88 -5.04 -39.72
N LEU A 42 39.00 -5.73 -39.95
CA LEU A 42 39.88 -5.46 -41.09
C LEU A 42 39.37 -6.09 -42.40
N ILE A 43 38.46 -7.06 -42.31
CA ILE A 43 37.82 -7.71 -43.47
C ILE A 43 36.71 -6.78 -44.05
N PRO A 44 36.84 -6.27 -45.29
CA PRO A 44 35.95 -5.27 -45.87
C PRO A 44 34.45 -5.61 -45.90
N PRO A 45 33.99 -6.85 -46.15
CA PRO A 45 32.57 -7.20 -46.06
C PRO A 45 31.98 -6.90 -44.68
N VAL A 46 32.71 -7.24 -43.60
CA VAL A 46 32.26 -7.10 -42.21
C VAL A 46 32.30 -5.65 -41.76
N SER A 47 33.40 -4.94 -42.03
CA SER A 47 33.50 -3.51 -41.75
C SER A 47 32.55 -2.65 -42.58
N LYS A 48 32.24 -3.04 -43.83
CA LYS A 48 31.19 -2.37 -44.62
C LYS A 48 29.83 -2.58 -43.98
N LEU A 49 29.54 -3.77 -43.42
CA LEU A 49 28.28 -4.05 -42.72
C LEU A 49 28.14 -3.26 -41.41
N LEU A 50 29.23 -3.15 -40.64
CA LEU A 50 29.24 -2.48 -39.34
C LEU A 50 29.32 -0.94 -39.43
N PHE A 51 29.95 -0.39 -40.48
CA PHE A 51 30.18 1.05 -40.62
C PHE A 51 29.49 1.69 -41.82
N THR A 52 28.57 1.00 -42.51
CA THR A 52 27.60 1.70 -43.35
C THR A 52 26.71 2.58 -42.49
N ARG A 53 27.09 3.86 -42.35
CA ARG A 53 26.15 4.94 -42.03
C ARG A 53 25.00 4.82 -43.02
N LYS A 54 23.81 4.44 -42.53
CA LYS A 54 22.56 4.54 -43.28
C LYS A 54 22.39 6.00 -43.70
N LYS A 55 22.84 6.35 -44.92
CA LYS A 55 22.20 7.41 -45.68
C LYS A 55 20.77 6.93 -45.89
N THR A 56 19.84 7.55 -45.17
CA THR A 56 18.39 7.39 -45.35
C THR A 56 18.03 7.83 -46.77
N LYS A 57 18.18 6.91 -47.72
CA LYS A 57 17.30 6.89 -48.88
C LYS A 57 15.95 6.41 -48.35
N LYS A 58 14.94 7.29 -48.43
CA LYS A 58 13.53 6.95 -48.17
C LYS A 58 13.20 5.64 -48.91
N PRO A 59 12.83 4.57 -48.21
CA PRO A 59 12.08 3.50 -48.84
C PRO A 59 10.69 4.05 -49.13
N GLN A 60 10.29 4.00 -50.39
CA GLN A 60 9.01 4.50 -50.90
C GLN A 60 7.84 3.55 -50.53
N ASN A 61 7.88 2.95 -49.35
CA ASN A 61 6.83 2.12 -48.78
C ASN A 61 6.88 2.24 -47.25
N GLN A 62 6.57 3.43 -46.74
CA GLN A 62 6.14 3.57 -45.36
C GLN A 62 4.68 3.11 -45.28
N LYS A 63 4.39 2.18 -44.36
CA LYS A 63 3.03 2.07 -43.82
C LYS A 63 2.67 3.46 -43.29
N PRO A 64 1.55 4.06 -43.72
CA PRO A 64 1.14 5.37 -43.23
C PRO A 64 1.04 5.29 -41.71
N SER A 65 1.62 6.27 -41.03
CA SER A 65 1.56 6.33 -39.57
C SER A 65 0.14 6.69 -39.17
N THR A 66 -0.42 6.04 -38.14
CA THR A 66 -1.77 6.34 -37.64
C THR A 66 -1.95 7.80 -37.21
N LEU A 67 -0.84 8.53 -37.00
CA LEU A 67 -0.78 9.96 -36.74
C LEU A 67 -1.23 10.83 -37.93
N GLU A 68 -1.16 10.33 -39.18
CA GLU A 68 -1.61 11.06 -40.38
C GLU A 68 -3.14 11.00 -40.59
N LEU A 69 -3.85 10.19 -39.78
CA LEU A 69 -5.32 10.07 -39.81
C LEU A 69 -6.02 11.16 -38.97
N PHE A 70 -5.28 11.89 -38.14
CA PHE A 70 -5.81 12.89 -37.23
C PHE A 70 -5.21 14.27 -37.54
N ASN A 71 -6.08 15.26 -37.73
CA ASN A 71 -5.72 16.65 -37.73
C ASN A 71 -5.68 17.13 -36.27
N ILE A 72 -4.48 17.34 -35.74
CA ILE A 72 -4.28 17.88 -34.40
C ILE A 72 -4.14 19.40 -34.54
N THR A 73 -5.10 20.14 -34.00
CA THR A 73 -5.00 21.60 -33.90
C THR A 73 -4.92 21.99 -32.42
N SER A 74 -3.98 22.87 -32.08
CA SER A 74 -3.84 23.42 -30.74
C SER A 74 -4.08 24.92 -30.77
N LYS A 75 -4.88 25.42 -29.83
CA LYS A 75 -5.17 26.84 -29.66
C LYS A 75 -4.84 27.26 -28.24
N SER A 76 -4.12 28.37 -28.09
CA SER A 76 -3.89 28.99 -26.79
C SER A 76 -5.20 29.60 -26.28
N ALA A 77 -5.67 29.13 -25.12
CA ALA A 77 -6.86 29.62 -24.45
C ALA A 77 -6.43 30.37 -23.17
N GLY A 78 -5.83 31.55 -23.34
CA GLY A 78 -5.44 32.44 -22.24
C GLY A 78 -4.19 32.01 -21.45
N ASN A 79 -3.82 32.81 -20.45
CA ASN A 79 -2.57 32.70 -19.69
C ASN A 79 -2.49 31.34 -18.95
N ASN A 80 -1.86 30.37 -19.62
CA ASN A 80 -1.49 29.02 -19.19
C ASN A 80 -2.45 27.85 -19.51
N ALA A 81 -3.40 27.99 -20.45
CA ALA A 81 -4.17 26.84 -20.95
C ALA A 81 -4.06 26.67 -22.48
N THR A 82 -3.89 25.42 -22.93
CA THR A 82 -3.86 25.06 -24.36
C THR A 82 -4.98 24.07 -24.63
N GLU A 83 -5.87 24.41 -25.55
CA GLU A 83 -6.95 23.55 -26.01
C GLU A 83 -6.46 22.78 -27.24
N ILE A 84 -6.55 21.44 -27.21
CA ILE A 84 -6.15 20.57 -28.31
C ILE A 84 -7.40 19.89 -28.86
N SER A 85 -7.72 20.11 -30.13
CA SER A 85 -8.76 19.39 -30.85
C SER A 85 -8.15 18.36 -31.79
N LEU A 86 -8.79 17.19 -31.84
CA LEU A 86 -8.42 16.03 -32.66
C LEU A 86 -9.57 15.76 -33.63
N ASP A 87 -9.39 16.12 -34.90
CA ASP A 87 -10.38 15.82 -35.95
C ASP A 87 -9.90 14.70 -36.87
N ILE A 88 -10.78 13.78 -37.23
CA ILE A 88 -10.45 12.68 -38.15
C ILE A 88 -10.39 13.21 -39.58
N ASN A 89 -9.27 13.00 -40.26
CA ASN A 89 -9.14 13.30 -41.68
C ASN A 89 -9.83 12.19 -42.51
N LYS A 90 -11.07 12.45 -42.94
CA LYS A 90 -11.92 11.50 -43.67
C LYS A 90 -11.30 11.02 -44.98
N GLU A 91 -10.58 11.87 -45.70
CA GLU A 91 -9.96 11.53 -46.98
C GLU A 91 -8.77 10.57 -46.78
N ASN A 92 -7.88 10.88 -45.83
CA ASN A 92 -6.77 10.00 -45.47
C ASN A 92 -7.26 8.64 -44.92
N LEU A 93 -8.40 8.62 -44.23
CA LEU A 93 -9.02 7.39 -43.75
C LEU A 93 -9.53 6.52 -44.91
N ILE A 94 -10.19 7.10 -45.91
CA ILE A 94 -10.67 6.36 -47.09
C ILE A 94 -9.48 5.79 -47.87
N GLU A 95 -8.43 6.58 -48.11
CA GLU A 95 -7.22 6.10 -48.80
C GLU A 95 -6.53 4.96 -48.02
N PHE A 96 -6.47 5.07 -46.69
CA PHE A 96 -5.94 4.03 -45.82
C PHE A 96 -6.74 2.72 -45.93
N LEU A 97 -8.08 2.80 -45.91
CA LEU A 97 -8.96 1.63 -46.04
C LEU A 97 -8.82 0.97 -47.42
N VAL A 98 -8.78 1.76 -48.50
CA VAL A 98 -8.57 1.25 -49.86
C VAL A 98 -7.22 0.57 -50.00
N LYS A 99 -6.16 1.15 -49.41
CA LYS A 99 -4.82 0.53 -49.37
C LYS A 99 -4.83 -0.80 -48.60
N LYS A 100 -5.45 -0.83 -47.41
CA LYS A 100 -5.59 -2.03 -46.59
C LYS A 100 -6.34 -3.15 -47.32
N GLN A 101 -7.37 -2.79 -48.09
CA GLN A 101 -8.12 -3.75 -48.91
C GLN A 101 -7.27 -4.33 -50.04
N LYS A 102 -6.50 -3.49 -50.77
CA LYS A 102 -5.56 -3.95 -51.81
C LYS A 102 -4.45 -4.83 -51.25
N ASP A 103 -3.90 -4.48 -50.10
CA ASP A 103 -2.89 -5.30 -49.41
C ASP A 103 -3.48 -6.67 -49.06
N ARG A 104 -4.72 -6.71 -48.56
CA ARG A 104 -5.43 -7.95 -48.23
C ARG A 104 -5.71 -8.83 -49.46
N GLU A 105 -6.15 -8.24 -50.57
CA GLU A 105 -6.34 -8.95 -51.84
C GLU A 105 -5.03 -9.55 -52.36
N THR A 106 -3.92 -8.83 -52.19
CA THR A 106 -2.57 -9.29 -52.56
C THR A 106 -2.12 -10.46 -51.68
N GLU A 107 -2.39 -10.41 -50.37
CA GLU A 107 -2.12 -11.53 -49.46
C GLU A 107 -2.90 -12.79 -49.85
N ILE A 108 -4.19 -12.65 -50.19
CA ILE A 108 -5.04 -13.78 -50.62
C ILE A 108 -4.51 -14.38 -51.92
N LYS A 109 -4.17 -13.53 -52.89
CA LYS A 109 -3.68 -13.98 -54.20
C LYS A 109 -2.33 -14.71 -54.11
N ASN A 110 -1.47 -14.27 -53.19
CA ASN A 110 -0.14 -14.85 -52.98
C ASN A 110 -0.11 -15.95 -51.90
N PHE A 111 -1.28 -16.35 -51.37
CA PHE A 111 -1.35 -17.39 -50.36
C PHE A 111 -0.92 -18.75 -50.91
N ASN A 112 0.09 -19.36 -50.29
CA ASN A 112 0.61 -20.66 -50.69
C ASN A 112 -0.31 -21.79 -50.18
N TYR A 113 -1.31 -22.15 -50.98
CA TYR A 113 -2.28 -23.18 -50.62
C TYR A 113 -1.66 -24.59 -50.62
N SER A 114 -1.69 -25.26 -49.46
CA SER A 114 -1.26 -26.65 -49.30
C SER A 114 -2.42 -27.53 -48.79
N PRO A 115 -2.94 -28.48 -49.59
CA PRO A 115 -4.07 -29.33 -49.20
C PRO A 115 -3.84 -30.06 -47.87
N MET A 116 -2.66 -30.65 -47.69
CA MET A 116 -2.31 -31.41 -46.49
C MET A 116 -2.25 -30.52 -45.24
N GLN A 117 -1.78 -29.27 -45.39
CA GLN A 117 -1.74 -28.32 -44.29
C GLN A 117 -3.15 -27.86 -43.91
N VAL A 118 -3.99 -27.53 -44.89
CA VAL A 118 -5.39 -27.12 -44.67
C VAL A 118 -6.17 -28.25 -44.01
N GLN A 119 -5.98 -29.50 -44.46
CA GLN A 119 -6.64 -30.66 -43.88
C GLN A 119 -6.25 -30.87 -42.40
N ARG A 120 -4.95 -30.83 -42.11
CA ARG A 120 -4.41 -30.98 -40.75
C ARG A 120 -4.87 -29.85 -39.83
N GLN A 121 -4.77 -28.61 -40.30
CA GLN A 121 -5.24 -27.45 -39.54
C GLN A 121 -6.75 -27.55 -39.30
N GLY A 122 -7.53 -28.02 -40.28
CA GLY A 122 -8.98 -28.22 -40.15
C GLY A 122 -9.34 -29.16 -39.00
N LEU A 123 -8.60 -30.27 -38.87
CA LEU A 123 -8.73 -31.18 -37.73
C LEU A 123 -8.38 -30.50 -36.41
N GLN A 124 -7.25 -29.78 -36.35
CA GLN A 124 -6.80 -29.06 -35.15
C GLN A 124 -7.79 -27.95 -34.72
N LEU A 125 -8.43 -27.29 -35.68
CA LEU A 125 -9.45 -26.29 -35.42
C LEU A 125 -10.68 -26.95 -34.80
N LEU A 126 -11.18 -28.06 -35.36
CA LEU A 126 -12.31 -28.80 -34.81
C LEU A 126 -12.05 -29.29 -33.38
N GLU A 127 -10.85 -29.81 -33.10
CA GLU A 127 -10.42 -30.18 -31.75
C GLU A 127 -10.40 -28.96 -30.82
N SER A 128 -9.85 -27.84 -31.27
CA SER A 128 -9.74 -26.62 -30.47
C SER A 128 -11.11 -25.99 -30.18
N LEU A 129 -12.03 -25.98 -31.17
CA LEU A 129 -13.41 -25.53 -30.99
C LEU A 129 -14.15 -26.41 -29.96
N ASN A 130 -13.83 -27.71 -29.90
CA ASN A 130 -14.37 -28.59 -28.86
C ASN A 130 -13.90 -28.17 -27.47
N ILE A 131 -12.60 -27.90 -27.34
CA ILE A 131 -12.00 -27.52 -26.05
C ILE A 131 -12.59 -26.18 -25.60
N LEU A 132 -12.75 -25.21 -26.50
CA LEU A 132 -13.41 -23.95 -26.21
C LEU A 132 -14.84 -24.15 -25.67
N ASN A 133 -15.63 -25.04 -26.29
CA ASN A 133 -17.01 -25.25 -25.89
C ASN A 133 -17.17 -26.10 -24.61
N SER A 134 -16.23 -27.02 -24.36
CA SER A 134 -16.31 -27.97 -23.25
C SER A 134 -15.66 -27.48 -21.96
N THR A 135 -14.59 -26.68 -22.04
CA THR A 135 -13.82 -26.23 -20.87
C THR A 135 -14.65 -25.38 -19.89
N LYS A 136 -14.27 -25.49 -18.61
CA LYS A 136 -14.70 -24.62 -17.51
C LYS A 136 -13.59 -23.71 -17.01
N ASN A 137 -12.35 -23.94 -17.48
CA ASN A 137 -11.18 -23.18 -17.08
C ASN A 137 -10.98 -22.03 -18.08
N LEU A 138 -11.03 -20.79 -17.56
CA LEU A 138 -10.90 -19.56 -18.33
C LEU A 138 -9.53 -19.43 -19.00
N ASP A 139 -8.44 -19.76 -18.31
CA ASP A 139 -7.07 -19.70 -18.87
C ASP A 139 -6.93 -20.65 -20.06
N THR A 140 -7.46 -21.87 -19.93
CA THR A 140 -7.50 -22.83 -21.04
C THR A 140 -8.30 -22.29 -22.21
N LEU A 141 -9.44 -21.65 -21.95
CA LEU A 141 -10.31 -21.08 -22.96
C LEU A 141 -9.60 -19.94 -23.72
N VAL A 142 -8.99 -18.99 -23.00
CA VAL A 142 -8.23 -17.86 -23.58
C VAL A 142 -7.05 -18.39 -24.40
N GLY A 143 -6.23 -19.27 -23.84
CA GLY A 143 -5.07 -19.82 -24.53
C GLY A 143 -5.43 -20.60 -25.81
N ARG A 144 -6.57 -21.29 -25.82
CA ARG A 144 -7.07 -21.98 -27.03
C ARG A 144 -7.58 -21.02 -28.08
N TYR A 145 -8.22 -19.93 -27.69
CA TYR A 145 -8.67 -18.91 -28.62
C TYR A 145 -7.50 -18.16 -29.26
N GLU A 146 -6.47 -17.83 -28.50
CA GLU A 146 -5.23 -17.26 -29.04
C GLU A 146 -4.56 -18.21 -30.05
N PHE A 147 -4.55 -19.52 -29.74
CA PHE A 147 -4.05 -20.54 -30.65
C PHE A 147 -4.85 -20.61 -31.95
N ILE A 148 -6.19 -20.59 -31.88
CA ILE A 148 -7.05 -20.56 -33.07
C ILE A 148 -6.82 -19.30 -33.88
N THR A 149 -6.79 -18.12 -33.25
CA THR A 149 -6.62 -16.83 -33.92
C THR A 149 -5.33 -16.78 -34.76
N LYS A 150 -4.26 -17.41 -34.27
CA LYS A 150 -2.97 -17.49 -35.00
C LYS A 150 -3.07 -18.28 -36.31
N MET A 151 -3.97 -19.26 -36.42
CA MET A 151 -4.14 -20.07 -37.64
C MET A 151 -5.38 -19.67 -38.46
N TYR A 152 -6.34 -18.95 -37.88
CA TYR A 152 -7.63 -18.70 -38.52
C TYR A 152 -7.53 -17.79 -39.75
N ASP A 153 -6.56 -16.88 -39.77
CA ASP A 153 -6.27 -16.03 -40.92
C ASP A 153 -5.88 -16.85 -42.18
N ASP A 154 -5.17 -17.97 -41.98
CA ASP A 154 -4.82 -18.89 -43.07
C ASP A 154 -6.07 -19.55 -43.66
N PHE A 155 -7.08 -19.88 -42.85
CA PHE A 155 -8.36 -20.41 -43.35
C PHE A 155 -9.12 -19.39 -44.17
N ILE A 156 -9.14 -18.12 -43.74
CA ILE A 156 -9.78 -17.03 -44.50
C ILE A 156 -9.13 -16.89 -45.86
N LYS A 157 -7.79 -16.89 -45.92
CA LYS A 157 -7.04 -16.84 -47.18
C LYS A 157 -7.26 -18.09 -48.03
N ALA A 158 -7.22 -19.28 -47.42
CA ALA A 158 -7.43 -20.56 -48.09
C ALA A 158 -8.84 -20.70 -48.68
N SER A 159 -9.86 -20.08 -48.08
CA SER A 159 -11.26 -20.19 -48.51
C SER A 159 -11.54 -19.69 -49.93
N TYR A 160 -10.66 -18.85 -50.49
CA TYR A 160 -10.73 -18.37 -51.87
C TYR A 160 -10.23 -19.40 -52.89
N ASN A 161 -9.62 -20.51 -52.44
CA ASN A 161 -9.19 -21.59 -53.31
C ASN A 161 -10.37 -22.53 -53.64
N LYS A 162 -10.52 -22.88 -54.92
CA LYS A 162 -11.59 -23.79 -55.39
C LYS A 162 -11.59 -25.17 -54.71
N ARG A 163 -10.44 -25.65 -54.22
CA ARG A 163 -10.30 -26.95 -53.54
C ARG A 163 -10.62 -26.92 -52.05
N TYR A 164 -10.74 -25.73 -51.45
CA TYR A 164 -10.89 -25.54 -50.01
C TYR A 164 -11.98 -26.41 -49.39
N ILE A 165 -13.20 -26.36 -49.96
CA ILE A 165 -14.35 -27.09 -49.43
C ILE A 165 -14.12 -28.61 -49.44
N SER A 166 -13.50 -29.15 -50.49
CA SER A 166 -13.19 -30.58 -50.57
C SER A 166 -12.15 -31.00 -49.53
N ASP A 167 -11.14 -30.16 -49.30
CA ASP A 167 -10.08 -30.45 -48.32
C ASP A 167 -10.62 -30.33 -46.88
N ILE A 168 -11.48 -29.34 -46.60
CA ILE A 168 -12.17 -29.20 -45.30
C ILE A 168 -13.15 -30.36 -45.04
N GLN A 169 -13.87 -30.82 -46.07
CA GLN A 169 -14.74 -31.99 -45.94
C GLN A 169 -13.96 -33.22 -45.49
N THR A 170 -12.75 -33.41 -46.03
CA THR A 170 -11.84 -34.50 -45.60
C THR A 170 -11.49 -34.39 -44.12
N SER A 171 -11.20 -33.19 -43.62
CA SER A 171 -10.96 -32.95 -42.18
C SER A 171 -12.19 -33.29 -41.32
N ILE A 172 -13.38 -32.92 -41.78
CA ILE A 172 -14.65 -33.19 -41.07
C ILE A 172 -14.91 -34.70 -41.00
N ASP A 173 -14.72 -35.41 -42.10
CA ASP A 173 -14.94 -36.86 -42.17
C ASP A 173 -13.92 -37.62 -41.31
N GLN A 174 -12.66 -37.16 -41.31
CA GLN A 174 -11.64 -37.68 -40.41
C GLN A 174 -11.99 -37.41 -38.95
N TYR A 175 -12.43 -36.19 -38.62
CA TYR A 175 -12.82 -35.82 -37.27
C TYR A 175 -13.98 -36.69 -36.75
N LYS A 176 -15.02 -36.90 -37.57
CA LYS A 176 -16.18 -37.75 -37.23
C LYS A 176 -15.79 -39.22 -37.04
N SER A 177 -14.79 -39.68 -37.80
CA SER A 177 -14.27 -41.05 -37.70
C SER A 177 -13.44 -41.25 -36.41
N MET A 178 -12.74 -40.21 -35.95
CA MET A 178 -11.96 -40.24 -34.70
C MET A 178 -12.82 -40.05 -33.44
N TYR A 179 -13.90 -39.25 -33.53
CA TYR A 179 -14.76 -38.88 -32.40
C TYR A 179 -16.24 -39.21 -32.70
N TYR A 180 -16.59 -40.50 -32.66
CA TYR A 180 -17.91 -41.01 -33.06
C TYR A 180 -19.07 -40.54 -32.17
N ASP A 181 -18.77 -40.11 -30.95
CA ASP A 181 -19.70 -39.62 -29.94
C ASP A 181 -19.97 -38.10 -30.05
N ARG A 182 -19.19 -37.37 -30.86
CA ARG A 182 -19.34 -35.92 -31.01
C ARG A 182 -20.15 -35.55 -32.23
N ILE A 183 -21.23 -34.80 -31.98
CA ILE A 183 -22.03 -34.15 -33.01
C ILE A 183 -21.49 -32.73 -33.21
N LEU A 184 -20.99 -32.44 -34.41
CA LEU A 184 -20.59 -31.07 -34.80
C LEU A 184 -21.83 -30.22 -35.00
N ASN A 185 -21.86 -29.04 -34.40
CA ASN A 185 -22.99 -28.11 -34.57
C ASN A 185 -22.82 -27.27 -35.84
N ASP A 186 -23.92 -26.76 -36.38
CA ASP A 186 -23.93 -25.97 -37.63
C ASP A 186 -23.05 -24.72 -37.55
N PHE A 187 -22.89 -24.16 -36.34
CA PHE A 187 -22.05 -22.99 -36.12
C PHE A 187 -20.56 -23.34 -36.23
N GLU A 188 -20.11 -24.42 -35.60
CA GLU A 188 -18.75 -24.97 -35.68
C GLU A 188 -18.41 -25.33 -37.13
N LEU A 189 -19.35 -25.96 -37.85
CA LEU A 189 -19.18 -26.24 -39.28
C LEU A 189 -19.07 -24.96 -40.11
N GLY A 190 -19.90 -23.95 -39.79
CA GLY A 190 -19.87 -22.64 -40.43
C GLY A 190 -18.52 -21.94 -40.29
N LEU A 191 -17.84 -22.08 -39.15
CA LEU A 191 -16.51 -21.52 -38.92
C LEU A 191 -15.42 -22.12 -39.81
N LEU A 192 -15.60 -23.36 -40.29
CA LEU A 192 -14.69 -24.00 -41.25
C LEU A 192 -15.13 -23.77 -42.70
N VAL A 193 -16.41 -23.94 -43.01
CA VAL A 193 -16.91 -23.87 -44.39
C VAL A 193 -16.87 -22.44 -44.92
N LYS A 194 -17.17 -21.46 -44.06
CA LYS A 194 -17.18 -20.03 -44.39
C LYS A 194 -16.45 -19.24 -43.29
N PRO A 195 -15.11 -19.31 -43.25
CA PRO A 195 -14.34 -18.71 -42.18
C PRO A 195 -14.52 -17.18 -42.16
N ASN A 196 -14.85 -16.65 -40.98
CA ASN A 196 -15.09 -15.23 -40.76
C ASN A 196 -14.64 -14.86 -39.34
N GLU A 197 -13.75 -13.88 -39.20
CA GLU A 197 -13.23 -13.44 -37.89
C GLU A 197 -14.35 -13.00 -36.94
N GLU A 198 -15.40 -12.37 -37.46
CA GLU A 198 -16.54 -11.91 -36.65
C GLU A 198 -17.34 -13.10 -36.11
N ASN A 199 -17.58 -14.12 -36.94
CA ASN A 199 -18.24 -15.35 -36.49
C ASN A 199 -17.40 -16.10 -35.46
N LEU A 200 -16.06 -16.10 -35.61
CA LEU A 200 -15.16 -16.71 -34.64
C LEU A 200 -15.18 -15.97 -33.29
N LYS A 201 -15.20 -14.63 -33.32
CA LYS A 201 -15.37 -13.81 -32.11
C LYS A 201 -16.71 -14.10 -31.43
N ASP A 202 -17.79 -14.15 -32.20
CA ASP A 202 -19.12 -14.50 -31.70
C ASP A 202 -19.15 -15.89 -31.05
N TYR A 203 -18.48 -16.87 -31.64
CA TYR A 203 -18.33 -18.20 -31.06
C TYR A 203 -17.61 -18.14 -29.72
N TYR A 204 -16.47 -17.45 -29.71
CA TYR A 204 -15.63 -17.31 -28.53
C TYR A 204 -16.37 -16.63 -27.38
N SER A 205 -17.12 -15.55 -27.66
CA SER A 205 -17.99 -14.87 -26.71
C SER A 205 -19.05 -15.81 -26.13
N GLN A 206 -19.66 -16.68 -26.93
CA GLN A 206 -20.58 -17.71 -26.41
C GLN A 206 -19.87 -18.73 -25.53
N CYS A 207 -18.67 -19.16 -25.91
CA CYS A 207 -17.85 -20.09 -25.13
C CYS A 207 -17.42 -19.48 -23.79
N LEU A 208 -17.05 -18.19 -23.76
CA LEU A 208 -16.72 -17.45 -22.54
C LEU A 208 -17.87 -17.51 -21.53
N PHE A 209 -19.08 -17.16 -21.97
CA PHE A 209 -20.27 -17.21 -21.13
C PHE A 209 -20.55 -18.63 -20.60
N ARG A 210 -20.53 -19.64 -21.49
CA ARG A 210 -20.77 -21.04 -21.11
C ARG A 210 -19.72 -21.56 -20.13
N SER A 211 -18.45 -21.22 -20.34
CA SER A 211 -17.35 -21.62 -19.45
C SER A 211 -17.54 -21.02 -18.07
N PHE A 212 -17.87 -19.74 -17.97
CA PHE A 212 -18.17 -19.10 -16.69
C PHE A 212 -19.40 -19.72 -16.02
N ALA A 213 -20.49 -19.94 -16.75
CA ALA A 213 -21.70 -20.56 -16.21
C ALA A 213 -21.44 -21.96 -15.62
N LYS A 214 -20.66 -22.79 -16.33
CA LYS A 214 -20.24 -24.11 -15.84
C LYS A 214 -19.39 -24.01 -14.56
N PHE A 215 -18.41 -23.11 -14.56
CA PHE A 215 -17.56 -22.88 -13.39
C PHE A 215 -18.36 -22.38 -12.19
N TYR A 216 -19.26 -21.41 -12.42
CA TYR A 216 -20.13 -20.83 -11.40
C TYR A 216 -21.00 -21.90 -10.76
N ASN A 217 -21.76 -22.66 -11.55
CA ASN A 217 -22.65 -23.70 -11.03
C ASN A 217 -21.89 -24.74 -10.19
N GLU A 218 -20.73 -25.21 -10.66
CA GLU A 218 -19.91 -26.15 -9.90
C GLU A 218 -19.39 -25.55 -8.58
N GLN A 219 -18.96 -24.29 -8.59
CA GLN A 219 -18.53 -23.64 -7.35
C GLN A 219 -19.71 -23.38 -6.40
N SER A 220 -20.88 -23.05 -6.92
CA SER A 220 -22.12 -22.90 -6.13
C SER A 220 -22.50 -24.21 -5.43
N ASP A 221 -22.55 -25.32 -6.15
CA ASP A 221 -22.82 -26.65 -5.58
C ASP A 221 -21.79 -27.02 -4.49
N GLN A 222 -20.52 -26.67 -4.72
CA GLN A 222 -19.45 -26.89 -3.74
C GLN A 222 -19.58 -25.98 -2.50
N ILE A 223 -20.10 -24.75 -2.65
CA ILE A 223 -20.33 -23.84 -1.52
C ILE A 223 -21.44 -24.37 -0.62
N GLU A 224 -22.52 -24.92 -1.18
CA GLU A 224 -23.65 -25.48 -0.42
C GLU A 224 -23.25 -26.67 0.46
N THR A 225 -22.27 -27.45 0.01
CA THR A 225 -21.81 -28.67 0.70
C THR A 225 -20.72 -28.40 1.75
N LEU A 226 -20.17 -27.19 1.83
CA LEU A 226 -19.10 -26.85 2.77
C LEU A 226 -19.63 -26.50 4.17
N LYS A 227 -18.89 -26.96 5.20
CA LYS A 227 -19.21 -26.69 6.61
C LYS A 227 -18.54 -25.43 7.18
N LYS A 228 -17.40 -25.00 6.62
CA LYS A 228 -16.60 -23.87 7.13
C LYS A 228 -16.87 -22.60 6.34
N GLU A 229 -17.20 -21.51 7.02
CA GLU A 229 -17.51 -20.21 6.39
C GLU A 229 -16.31 -19.62 5.62
N ASP A 230 -15.08 -19.67 6.17
CA ASP A 230 -13.88 -19.20 5.47
C ASP A 230 -13.60 -19.95 4.14
N ALA A 231 -14.07 -21.20 4.04
CA ALA A 231 -13.92 -21.99 2.82
C ALA A 231 -14.97 -21.59 1.77
N LYS A 232 -16.18 -21.24 2.21
CA LYS A 232 -17.23 -20.67 1.35
C LYS A 232 -16.80 -19.30 0.83
N GLU A 233 -16.31 -18.43 1.70
CA GLU A 233 -15.85 -17.08 1.34
C GLU A 233 -14.72 -17.12 0.30
N ARG A 234 -13.69 -17.96 0.50
CA ARG A 234 -12.60 -18.12 -0.47
C ARG A 234 -13.09 -18.57 -1.85
N ARG A 235 -14.10 -19.44 -1.90
CA ARG A 235 -14.69 -19.88 -3.16
C ARG A 235 -15.54 -18.79 -3.81
N THR A 236 -16.32 -18.05 -3.03
CA THR A 236 -17.06 -16.87 -3.49
C THR A 236 -16.13 -15.83 -4.10
N LYS A 237 -15.00 -15.53 -3.45
CA LYS A 237 -13.97 -14.62 -3.99
C LYS A 237 -13.39 -15.12 -5.30
N LYS A 238 -13.17 -16.44 -5.43
CA LYS A 238 -12.71 -17.03 -6.70
C LYS A 238 -13.74 -16.89 -7.82
N ILE A 239 -15.04 -17.04 -7.52
CA ILE A 239 -16.12 -16.77 -8.48
C ILE A 239 -16.07 -15.32 -8.96
N ILE A 240 -15.94 -14.37 -8.04
CA ILE A 240 -15.86 -12.93 -8.35
C ILE A 240 -14.64 -12.63 -9.23
N GLU A 241 -13.47 -13.18 -8.89
CA GLU A 241 -12.23 -13.01 -9.66
C GLU A 241 -12.39 -13.50 -11.11
N ILE A 242 -12.86 -14.75 -11.30
CA ILE A 242 -13.05 -15.33 -12.63
C ILE A 242 -14.17 -14.60 -13.39
N GLY A 243 -15.21 -14.13 -12.72
CA GLY A 243 -16.28 -13.32 -13.32
C GLY A 243 -15.76 -12.00 -13.87
N ASN A 244 -14.93 -11.27 -13.11
CA ASN A 244 -14.29 -10.04 -13.55
C ASN A 244 -13.31 -10.26 -14.71
N GLN A 245 -12.51 -11.33 -14.66
CA GLN A 245 -11.62 -11.70 -15.77
C GLN A 245 -12.43 -12.02 -17.04
N THR A 246 -13.54 -12.75 -16.91
CA THR A 246 -14.43 -13.06 -18.02
C THR A 246 -15.02 -11.79 -18.64
N ILE A 247 -15.49 -10.83 -17.82
CA ILE A 247 -15.97 -9.52 -18.30
C ILE A 247 -14.86 -8.78 -19.05
N SER A 248 -13.63 -8.75 -18.51
CA SER A 248 -12.51 -8.09 -19.18
C SER A 248 -12.18 -8.74 -20.54
N GLU A 249 -12.30 -10.05 -20.66
CA GLU A 249 -12.11 -10.75 -21.95
C GLU A 249 -13.22 -10.43 -22.95
N PHE A 250 -14.47 -10.26 -22.49
CA PHE A 250 -15.54 -9.70 -23.33
C PHE A 250 -15.20 -8.29 -23.80
N ASP A 251 -14.70 -7.41 -22.94
CA ASP A 251 -14.36 -6.03 -23.32
C ASP A 251 -13.22 -5.98 -24.36
N LYS A 252 -12.24 -6.89 -24.26
CA LYS A 252 -11.11 -6.99 -25.21
C LYS A 252 -11.51 -7.53 -26.58
N ASN A 253 -12.39 -8.53 -26.62
CA ASN A 253 -12.63 -9.32 -27.83
C ASN A 253 -14.00 -9.06 -28.49
N SER A 254 -14.93 -8.41 -27.78
CA SER A 254 -16.29 -8.13 -28.23
C SER A 254 -16.73 -6.70 -27.92
N SER A 255 -15.93 -5.71 -28.37
CA SER A 255 -16.26 -4.30 -28.24
C SER A 255 -17.63 -3.99 -28.88
N GLU A 256 -18.63 -3.71 -28.03
CA GLU A 256 -19.92 -3.07 -28.31
C GLU A 256 -21.01 -3.84 -29.10
N THR A 257 -20.92 -5.16 -29.29
CA THR A 257 -22.07 -5.90 -29.84
C THR A 257 -23.20 -5.99 -28.83
N GLU A 258 -24.31 -5.27 -29.07
CA GLU A 258 -25.59 -5.34 -28.34
C GLU A 258 -26.05 -6.79 -28.09
N LYS A 259 -25.68 -7.69 -29.01
CA LYS A 259 -25.90 -9.14 -28.99
C LYS A 259 -25.51 -9.84 -27.68
N PHE A 260 -24.41 -9.45 -27.04
CA PHE A 260 -23.91 -10.10 -25.81
C PHE A 260 -24.12 -9.28 -24.54
N ARG A 261 -24.74 -8.10 -24.64
CA ARG A 261 -24.98 -7.21 -23.50
C ARG A 261 -25.75 -7.91 -22.37
N ASN A 262 -26.75 -8.72 -22.72
CA ASN A 262 -27.53 -9.47 -21.73
C ASN A 262 -26.68 -10.48 -20.96
N GLN A 263 -25.81 -11.22 -21.64
CA GLN A 263 -24.90 -12.20 -21.02
C GLN A 263 -23.86 -11.52 -20.13
N ILE A 264 -23.29 -10.41 -20.58
CA ILE A 264 -22.34 -9.61 -19.78
C ILE A 264 -23.05 -9.06 -18.53
N ASN A 265 -24.28 -8.54 -18.68
CA ASN A 265 -25.07 -8.04 -17.56
C ASN A 265 -25.45 -9.16 -16.58
N GLU A 266 -25.70 -10.37 -17.05
CA GLU A 266 -25.95 -11.53 -16.19
C GLU A 266 -24.71 -11.86 -15.34
N ILE A 267 -23.52 -11.91 -15.95
CA ILE A 267 -22.26 -12.10 -15.22
C ILE A 267 -22.05 -10.96 -14.21
N ARG A 268 -22.26 -9.71 -14.62
CA ARG A 268 -22.17 -8.53 -13.73
C ARG A 268 -23.13 -8.65 -12.56
N ASN A 269 -24.39 -9.04 -12.79
CA ASN A 269 -25.37 -9.23 -11.74
C ASN A 269 -24.97 -10.33 -10.76
N ILE A 270 -24.40 -11.45 -11.24
CA ILE A 270 -23.86 -12.51 -10.38
C ILE A 270 -22.71 -11.96 -9.54
N VAL A 271 -21.74 -11.31 -10.16
CA VAL A 271 -20.58 -10.71 -9.49
C VAL A 271 -21.02 -9.66 -8.47
N GLU A 272 -21.98 -8.80 -8.80
CA GLU A 272 -22.53 -7.78 -7.90
C GLU A 272 -23.33 -8.39 -6.76
N LYS A 273 -24.15 -9.41 -7.01
CA LYS A 273 -24.91 -10.11 -5.97
C LYS A 273 -23.96 -10.79 -4.99
N LEU A 274 -22.94 -11.47 -5.49
CA LEU A 274 -21.91 -12.08 -4.65
C LEU A 274 -21.09 -11.03 -3.93
N ASN A 275 -20.72 -9.91 -4.58
CA ASN A 275 -20.11 -8.76 -3.90
C ASN A 275 -21.03 -8.12 -2.86
N LYS A 276 -22.36 -8.19 -2.99
CA LYS A 276 -23.33 -7.71 -1.99
C LYS A 276 -23.46 -8.67 -0.82
N VAL A 277 -23.39 -9.99 -1.05
CA VAL A 277 -23.33 -11.00 0.01
C VAL A 277 -21.98 -10.94 0.73
N ASP A 278 -20.89 -10.76 -0.02
CA ASP A 278 -19.55 -10.47 0.53
C ASP A 278 -19.58 -9.12 1.24
N LYS A 279 -20.32 -8.10 0.79
CA LYS A 279 -20.53 -6.84 1.52
C LYS A 279 -21.44 -6.98 2.75
N ASN A 280 -22.39 -7.89 2.79
CA ASN A 280 -23.19 -8.14 3.99
C ASN A 280 -22.39 -8.90 5.06
N ASN A 281 -21.45 -9.76 4.65
CA ASN A 281 -20.46 -10.36 5.56
C ASN A 281 -19.28 -9.41 5.87
N ASN A 282 -18.93 -8.51 4.94
CA ASN A 282 -17.98 -7.41 5.11
C ASN A 282 -18.66 -6.11 5.56
N ASN A 283 -19.91 -6.13 6.04
CA ASN A 283 -20.57 -4.93 6.57
C ASN A 283 -19.94 -4.50 7.91
N TYR A 284 -19.11 -5.36 8.51
CA TYR A 284 -18.16 -4.97 9.55
C TYR A 284 -16.98 -4.11 9.06
N GLN A 285 -16.79 -3.92 7.75
CA GLN A 285 -15.66 -3.13 7.19
C GLN A 285 -16.06 -1.93 6.33
N LYS A 286 -17.36 -1.71 6.03
CA LYS A 286 -17.79 -0.58 5.18
C LYS A 286 -18.75 0.42 5.81
N GLU A 287 -19.12 0.25 7.08
CA GLU A 287 -19.93 1.25 7.81
C GLU A 287 -19.09 2.39 8.43
N ASN A 288 -17.76 2.36 8.35
CA ASN A 288 -16.89 3.31 9.06
C ASN A 288 -16.19 4.34 8.16
N SER A 289 -16.73 4.72 7.00
CA SER A 289 -16.12 5.83 6.23
C SER A 289 -16.55 7.18 6.78
N ILE A 290 -15.60 7.94 7.32
CA ILE A 290 -15.85 9.27 7.88
C ILE A 290 -15.96 10.28 6.73
N ASN A 291 -17.02 11.09 6.72
CA ASN A 291 -17.16 12.19 5.78
C ASN A 291 -16.35 13.38 6.31
N LEU A 292 -15.37 13.86 5.54
CA LEU A 292 -14.37 14.82 6.01
C LEU A 292 -14.42 16.12 5.20
N ASP A 293 -14.37 17.24 5.92
CA ASP A 293 -14.21 18.57 5.32
C ASP A 293 -12.72 18.87 5.09
N ASN A 294 -12.37 19.22 3.85
CA ASN A 294 -11.02 19.60 3.41
C ASN A 294 -9.87 18.63 3.81
N PRO A 295 -9.98 17.30 3.54
CA PRO A 295 -8.90 16.36 3.84
C PRO A 295 -7.66 16.59 2.95
N ILE A 296 -6.47 16.44 3.53
CA ILE A 296 -5.18 16.59 2.83
C ILE A 296 -4.38 15.30 2.93
N ILE A 297 -4.05 14.70 1.78
CA ILE A 297 -3.18 13.53 1.70
C ILE A 297 -1.72 13.98 1.72
N ILE A 298 -0.92 13.48 2.67
CA ILE A 298 0.47 13.91 2.88
C ILE A 298 1.52 13.03 2.18
N ASN A 299 1.13 11.86 1.69
CA ASN A 299 2.02 10.92 0.97
C ASN A 299 1.30 10.24 -0.22
N PRO A 300 0.82 10.99 -1.23
CA PRO A 300 -0.07 10.49 -2.28
C PRO A 300 0.50 9.34 -3.13
N TYR A 301 1.82 9.23 -3.23
CA TYR A 301 2.50 8.20 -4.01
C TYR A 301 2.90 6.97 -3.19
N SER A 302 2.56 6.95 -1.91
CA SER A 302 2.88 5.84 -1.02
C SER A 302 1.88 4.68 -1.18
N PRO A 303 2.30 3.42 -0.99
CA PRO A 303 1.41 2.26 -1.01
C PRO A 303 0.28 2.34 0.03
N PHE A 304 0.50 3.06 1.13
CA PHE A 304 -0.51 3.40 2.14
C PHE A 304 -0.60 4.92 2.31
N GLN A 305 -1.71 5.52 1.87
CA GLN A 305 -1.93 6.96 1.97
C GLN A 305 -2.38 7.35 3.39
N ILE A 306 -1.89 8.49 3.86
CA ILE A 306 -2.26 9.12 5.13
C ILE A 306 -2.93 10.45 4.84
N THR A 307 -4.08 10.64 5.46
CA THR A 307 -5.00 11.76 5.20
C THR A 307 -5.24 12.52 6.49
N LEU A 308 -4.71 13.74 6.56
CA LEU A 308 -4.89 14.64 7.69
C LEU A 308 -6.03 15.63 7.43
N TYR A 309 -6.77 15.99 8.48
CA TYR A 309 -7.89 16.94 8.39
C TYR A 309 -8.03 17.76 9.69
N ASN A 310 -9.03 18.65 9.71
CA ASN A 310 -9.32 19.58 10.82
C ASN A 310 -8.28 20.71 11.01
N SER A 311 -7.45 20.96 10.01
CA SER A 311 -6.48 22.05 10.04
C SER A 311 -6.19 22.60 8.64
N ASP A 312 -5.61 23.79 8.57
CA ASP A 312 -5.30 24.44 7.31
C ASP A 312 -4.06 23.81 6.63
N LYS A 313 -3.95 24.03 5.32
CA LYS A 313 -2.87 23.44 4.49
C LYS A 313 -1.47 23.81 4.98
N LYS A 314 -1.26 25.03 5.48
CA LYS A 314 0.07 25.46 5.94
C LYS A 314 0.48 24.69 7.18
N THR A 315 -0.45 24.47 8.10
CA THR A 315 -0.22 23.69 9.32
C THR A 315 0.03 22.20 9.00
N ILE A 316 -0.79 21.61 8.13
CA ILE A 316 -0.59 20.21 7.70
C ILE A 316 0.77 20.02 6.99
N MET A 317 1.21 20.99 6.19
CA MET A 317 2.55 20.95 5.58
C MET A 317 3.69 21.01 6.62
N GLN A 318 3.47 21.63 7.79
CA GLN A 318 4.46 21.58 8.88
C GLN A 318 4.55 20.18 9.48
N VAL A 319 3.40 19.52 9.69
CA VAL A 319 3.34 18.12 10.13
C VAL A 319 4.06 17.20 9.14
N GLU A 320 3.78 17.35 7.84
CA GLU A 320 4.45 16.60 6.77
C GLU A 320 5.98 16.82 6.80
N LYS A 321 6.43 18.06 7.01
CA LYS A 321 7.86 18.38 7.11
C LYS A 321 8.51 17.66 8.30
N VAL A 322 7.87 17.69 9.47
CA VAL A 322 8.37 16.98 10.66
C VAL A 322 8.42 15.48 10.40
N LEU A 323 7.39 14.90 9.76
CA LEU A 323 7.36 13.47 9.43
C LEU A 323 8.49 13.07 8.47
N LYS A 324 8.79 13.88 7.46
CA LYS A 324 9.86 13.63 6.47
C LYS A 324 11.29 13.83 6.99
N ASP A 325 11.49 14.59 8.07
CA ASP A 325 12.84 14.93 8.54
C ASP A 325 13.52 13.78 9.29
N GLU A 326 14.42 13.04 8.64
CA GLU A 326 15.12 11.90 9.25
C GLU A 326 15.99 12.27 10.47
N ASN A 327 16.31 13.55 10.69
CA ASN A 327 17.10 13.98 11.85
C ASN A 327 16.30 14.05 13.15
N ILE A 328 14.97 14.02 13.06
CA ILE A 328 14.08 14.08 14.22
C ILE A 328 13.87 12.66 14.75
N TRP A 329 14.63 12.28 15.77
CA TRP A 329 14.48 10.99 16.44
C TRP A 329 13.10 10.82 17.11
N ASN A 330 12.62 11.86 17.82
CA ASN A 330 11.35 11.81 18.55
C ASN A 330 10.28 12.66 17.84
N LYS A 331 9.65 12.07 16.82
CA LYS A 331 8.56 12.70 16.06
C LYS A 331 7.39 13.11 16.94
N THR A 332 7.02 12.26 17.92
CA THR A 332 5.90 12.50 18.82
C THR A 332 6.06 13.79 19.60
N LYS A 333 7.28 14.09 20.09
CA LYS A 333 7.56 15.33 20.83
C LYS A 333 7.33 16.59 19.98
N GLU A 334 7.75 16.57 18.71
CA GLU A 334 7.63 17.72 17.80
C GLU A 334 6.22 17.88 17.23
N LEU A 335 5.49 16.77 17.07
CA LEU A 335 4.14 16.76 16.51
C LEU A 335 3.05 17.03 17.55
N LEU A 336 3.25 16.64 18.82
CA LEU A 336 2.24 16.81 19.87
C LEU A 336 1.77 18.28 20.00
N PRO A 337 2.63 19.31 20.03
CA PRO A 337 2.19 20.70 20.06
C PRO A 337 1.36 21.13 18.85
N LEU A 338 1.59 20.55 17.68
CA LEU A 338 0.83 20.85 16.46
C LEU A 338 -0.55 20.19 16.51
N PHE A 339 -0.61 18.93 16.96
CA PHE A 339 -1.86 18.17 17.02
C PHE A 339 -2.82 18.71 18.08
N THR A 340 -2.31 19.10 19.25
CA THR A 340 -3.15 19.67 20.31
C THR A 340 -3.58 21.10 20.00
N LYS A 341 -2.68 21.95 19.50
CA LYS A 341 -3.01 23.36 19.21
C LYS A 341 -3.99 23.54 18.04
N TYR A 342 -3.96 22.64 17.06
CA TYR A 342 -4.76 22.76 15.84
C TYR A 342 -5.72 21.60 15.65
N ASP A 343 -5.96 20.80 16.70
CA ASP A 343 -6.92 19.70 16.73
C ASP A 343 -6.79 18.74 15.52
N ILE A 344 -5.55 18.47 15.07
CA ILE A 344 -5.29 17.73 13.83
C ILE A 344 -5.74 16.29 13.97
N ARG A 345 -6.46 15.79 12.96
CA ARG A 345 -6.94 14.40 12.90
C ARG A 345 -6.43 13.67 11.67
N CYS A 346 -6.49 12.34 11.73
CA CYS A 346 -6.05 11.42 10.69
C CYS A 346 -7.14 10.41 10.39
N ARG A 347 -7.63 10.39 9.16
CA ARG A 347 -8.72 9.52 8.73
C ARG A 347 -8.41 8.05 9.03
N GLU A 348 -7.23 7.58 8.64
CA GLU A 348 -6.90 6.16 8.73
C GLU A 348 -6.76 5.66 10.18
N VAL A 349 -6.42 6.54 11.12
CA VAL A 349 -6.42 6.20 12.56
C VAL A 349 -7.85 6.18 13.10
N ASP A 350 -8.68 7.15 12.70
CA ASP A 350 -10.07 7.22 13.16
C ASP A 350 -10.90 6.05 12.65
N GLU A 351 -10.75 5.69 11.37
CA GLU A 351 -11.37 4.50 10.77
C GLU A 351 -10.92 3.21 11.47
N TYR A 352 -9.67 3.15 11.91
CA TYR A 352 -9.15 2.03 12.69
C TYR A 352 -9.80 1.92 14.07
N ILE A 353 -9.92 3.04 14.79
CA ILE A 353 -10.62 3.10 16.08
C ILE A 353 -12.07 2.68 15.89
N LEU A 354 -12.79 3.24 14.91
CA LEU A 354 -14.18 2.89 14.62
C LEU A 354 -14.36 1.40 14.31
N LYS A 355 -13.37 0.79 13.63
CA LYS A 355 -13.41 -0.63 13.25
C LYS A 355 -13.14 -1.56 14.43
N TYR A 356 -12.15 -1.24 15.27
CA TYR A 356 -11.62 -2.20 16.24
C TYR A 356 -12.01 -1.94 17.69
N LYS A 357 -12.39 -0.71 18.05
CA LYS A 357 -12.87 -0.41 19.41
C LYS A 357 -14.13 -1.20 19.79
N PRO A 358 -15.17 -1.34 18.94
CA PRO A 358 -16.35 -2.14 19.30
C PRO A 358 -16.01 -3.62 19.52
N LEU A 359 -15.10 -4.17 18.69
CA LEU A 359 -14.62 -5.54 18.86
C LEU A 359 -13.88 -5.71 20.20
N TYR A 360 -12.99 -4.77 20.53
CA TYR A 360 -12.27 -4.74 21.80
C TYR A 360 -13.22 -4.68 23.00
N GLN A 361 -14.22 -3.79 22.96
CA GLN A 361 -15.20 -3.63 24.03
C GLN A 361 -16.08 -4.88 24.21
N ASN A 362 -16.53 -5.50 23.12
CA ASN A 362 -17.32 -6.75 23.20
C ASN A 362 -16.49 -7.89 23.81
N LEU A 363 -15.24 -8.08 23.38
CA LEU A 363 -14.35 -9.09 23.95
C LEU A 363 -14.07 -8.84 25.44
N LEU A 364 -13.94 -7.57 25.85
CA LEU A 364 -13.74 -7.19 27.25
C LEU A 364 -14.98 -7.53 28.09
N GLN A 365 -16.16 -7.09 27.65
CA GLN A 365 -17.41 -7.41 28.34
C GLN A 365 -17.66 -8.92 28.45
N ASP A 366 -17.40 -9.68 27.37
CA ASP A 366 -17.52 -11.13 27.35
C ASP A 366 -16.55 -11.79 28.35
N LYS A 367 -15.29 -11.35 28.43
CA LYS A 367 -14.34 -11.91 29.41
C LYS A 367 -14.67 -11.54 30.85
N LEU A 368 -15.04 -10.29 31.11
CA LEU A 368 -15.39 -9.82 32.45
C LEU A 368 -16.64 -10.52 32.98
N SER A 369 -17.67 -10.68 32.13
CA SER A 369 -18.91 -11.36 32.51
C SER A 369 -18.71 -12.85 32.81
N ASN A 370 -17.75 -13.51 32.16
CA ASN A 370 -17.44 -14.92 32.37
C ASN A 370 -16.34 -15.18 33.43
N SER A 371 -15.70 -14.15 33.97
CA SER A 371 -14.64 -14.29 34.98
C SER A 371 -15.23 -14.38 36.38
N ILE A 372 -15.16 -15.58 36.98
CA ILE A 372 -15.56 -15.82 38.37
C ILE A 372 -14.68 -14.99 39.32
N GLU A 373 -13.39 -14.90 39.02
CA GLU A 373 -12.41 -14.12 39.79
C GLU A 373 -12.79 -12.63 39.81
N TYR A 374 -13.14 -12.06 38.67
CA TYR A 374 -13.56 -10.66 38.56
C TYR A 374 -14.87 -10.38 39.34
N GLN A 375 -15.83 -11.30 39.30
CA GLN A 375 -17.11 -11.14 40.02
C GLN A 375 -16.95 -11.17 41.54
N GLN A 376 -15.93 -11.87 42.06
CA GLN A 376 -15.68 -12.05 43.49
C GLN A 376 -14.59 -11.11 44.04
N ALA A 377 -13.87 -10.41 43.17
CA ALA A 377 -12.77 -9.52 43.50
C ALA A 377 -13.22 -8.23 44.23
N THR A 378 -12.31 -7.66 45.03
CA THR A 378 -12.49 -6.31 45.60
C THR A 378 -12.31 -5.26 44.51
N GLU A 379 -12.76 -4.01 44.73
CA GLU A 379 -12.68 -2.96 43.69
C GLU A 379 -11.25 -2.72 43.19
N ARG A 380 -10.25 -2.73 44.08
CA ARG A 380 -8.82 -2.62 43.70
C ARG A 380 -8.34 -3.82 42.89
N ASP A 381 -8.80 -5.02 43.23
CA ASP A 381 -8.41 -6.23 42.52
C ASP A 381 -9.10 -6.30 41.15
N LYS A 382 -10.33 -5.79 41.03
CA LYS A 382 -11.04 -5.67 39.75
C LYS A 382 -10.28 -4.80 38.75
N GLU A 383 -9.74 -3.66 39.18
CA GLU A 383 -8.89 -2.81 38.33
C GLU A 383 -7.69 -3.60 37.77
N ILE A 384 -7.00 -4.35 38.62
CA ILE A 384 -5.84 -5.17 38.23
C ILE A 384 -6.26 -6.28 37.25
N ILE A 385 -7.33 -7.01 37.57
CA ILE A 385 -7.85 -8.09 36.73
C ILE A 385 -8.32 -7.55 35.38
N GLU A 386 -8.95 -6.38 35.35
CA GLU A 386 -9.37 -5.73 34.11
C GLU A 386 -8.14 -5.39 33.24
N ASP A 387 -7.09 -4.80 33.80
CA ASP A 387 -5.85 -4.48 33.08
C ASP A 387 -5.15 -5.73 32.50
N GLU A 388 -5.14 -6.83 33.26
CA GLU A 388 -4.64 -8.12 32.79
C GLU A 388 -5.47 -8.65 31.60
N ILE A 389 -6.80 -8.64 31.73
CA ILE A 389 -7.73 -9.06 30.69
C ILE A 389 -7.58 -8.19 29.42
N LYS A 390 -7.47 -6.87 29.58
CA LYS A 390 -7.24 -5.92 28.48
C LYS A 390 -5.95 -6.26 27.73
N SER A 391 -4.87 -6.58 28.46
CA SER A 391 -3.57 -6.98 27.91
C SER A 391 -3.65 -8.29 27.11
N GLU A 392 -4.54 -9.21 27.48
CA GLU A 392 -4.79 -10.42 26.69
C GLU A 392 -5.63 -10.16 25.44
N ILE A 393 -6.64 -9.28 25.52
CA ILE A 393 -7.58 -9.00 24.42
C ILE A 393 -6.90 -8.31 23.26
N VAL A 394 -5.95 -7.41 23.51
CA VAL A 394 -5.24 -6.70 22.42
C VAL A 394 -4.53 -7.65 21.45
N ASN A 395 -4.14 -8.85 21.90
CA ASN A 395 -3.53 -9.90 21.05
C ASN A 395 -4.54 -10.62 20.13
N GLN A 396 -5.83 -10.48 20.40
CA GLN A 396 -6.91 -11.08 19.62
C GLN A 396 -7.39 -10.17 18.48
N ILE A 397 -6.96 -8.90 18.47
CA ILE A 397 -7.28 -7.96 17.40
C ILE A 397 -6.59 -8.42 16.09
N PRO A 398 -7.35 -8.69 15.01
CA PRO A 398 -6.80 -9.27 13.77
C PRO A 398 -5.70 -8.40 13.11
N GLU A 399 -5.93 -7.09 13.08
CA GLU A 399 -5.00 -6.08 12.56
C GLU A 399 -4.45 -5.26 13.73
N ARG A 400 -3.77 -5.91 14.68
CA ARG A 400 -3.17 -5.21 15.84
C ARG A 400 -2.15 -4.16 15.37
N ALA A 401 -2.40 -2.89 15.69
CA ALA A 401 -1.47 -1.80 15.44
C ALA A 401 -0.39 -1.73 16.54
N ASP A 402 0.82 -1.31 16.20
CA ASP A 402 1.95 -1.20 17.15
C ASP A 402 1.88 0.08 17.99
N CYS A 403 0.87 0.16 18.84
CA CYS A 403 0.69 1.22 19.84
C CYS A 403 0.12 0.63 21.13
N ASP A 404 0.03 1.45 22.16
CA ASP A 404 -0.82 1.10 23.31
C ASP A 404 -2.30 1.21 22.90
N LEU A 405 -2.87 0.07 22.51
CA LEU A 405 -4.27 -0.03 22.09
C LEU A 405 -5.26 0.25 23.23
N GLN A 406 -4.87 0.03 24.49
CA GLN A 406 -5.75 0.32 25.63
C GLN A 406 -5.94 1.83 25.71
N THR A 407 -4.83 2.57 25.77
CA THR A 407 -4.82 4.04 25.72
C THR A 407 -5.55 4.56 24.47
N LEU A 408 -5.32 3.96 23.29
CA LEU A 408 -5.98 4.39 22.05
C LEU A 408 -7.51 4.23 22.11
N PHE A 409 -8.02 3.11 22.65
CA PHE A 409 -9.45 2.83 22.65
C PHE A 409 -10.17 3.49 23.83
N ASP A 410 -9.62 3.40 25.04
CA ASP A 410 -10.26 3.88 26.27
C ASP A 410 -10.40 5.42 26.27
N PHE A 411 -9.45 6.14 25.67
CA PHE A 411 -9.43 7.60 25.66
C PHE A 411 -9.89 8.24 24.35
N SER A 412 -10.28 7.45 23.34
CA SER A 412 -10.74 7.97 22.03
C SER A 412 -12.03 8.80 22.07
N GLU A 413 -12.82 8.71 23.14
CA GLU A 413 -14.06 9.48 23.34
C GLU A 413 -13.83 10.81 24.06
N ILE A 414 -12.61 11.07 24.53
CA ILE A 414 -12.29 12.37 25.15
C ILE A 414 -12.36 13.44 24.06
N ASP A 415 -13.02 14.55 24.38
CA ASP A 415 -13.05 15.72 23.52
C ASP A 415 -11.62 16.24 23.33
N ILE A 416 -11.14 16.24 22.08
CA ILE A 416 -9.79 16.67 21.75
C ILE A 416 -9.54 18.14 22.07
N THR A 417 -10.61 18.95 22.14
CA THR A 417 -10.53 20.39 22.37
C THR A 417 -10.47 20.77 23.85
N ILE A 418 -10.46 19.79 24.76
CA ILE A 418 -10.53 19.98 26.22
C ILE A 418 -9.41 20.88 26.78
N ASP A 419 -8.26 20.94 26.12
CA ASP A 419 -7.09 21.72 26.51
C ASP A 419 -6.95 23.05 25.76
N ASN A 420 -7.81 23.33 24.77
CA ASN A 420 -7.69 24.51 23.90
C ASN A 420 -7.65 25.83 24.68
N VAL A 421 -8.48 25.98 25.71
CA VAL A 421 -8.53 27.21 26.52
C VAL A 421 -7.20 27.42 27.27
N LEU A 422 -6.60 26.35 27.79
CA LEU A 422 -5.31 26.42 28.50
C LEU A 422 -4.16 26.69 27.52
N ILE A 423 -4.12 26.00 26.39
CA ILE A 423 -3.10 26.21 25.36
C ILE A 423 -3.19 27.62 24.78
N GLN A 424 -4.40 28.14 24.57
CA GLN A 424 -4.60 29.50 24.07
C GLN A 424 -4.12 30.55 25.08
N LYS A 425 -4.36 30.34 26.37
CA LYS A 425 -3.97 31.30 27.41
C LYS A 425 -2.47 31.28 27.73
N TYR A 426 -1.90 30.10 27.89
CA TYR A 426 -0.56 29.92 28.45
C TYR A 426 0.47 29.41 27.43
N GLY A 427 0.01 28.86 26.31
CA GLY A 427 0.87 28.15 25.35
C GLY A 427 1.11 26.69 25.75
N PHE A 428 1.35 25.86 24.74
CA PHE A 428 1.57 24.42 24.92
C PHE A 428 2.76 24.12 25.83
N ASP A 429 3.91 24.78 25.62
CA ASP A 429 5.14 24.49 26.37
C ASP A 429 4.97 24.74 27.88
N VAL A 430 4.30 25.83 28.25
CA VAL A 430 4.07 26.20 29.66
C VAL A 430 3.15 25.20 30.33
N ILE A 431 2.04 24.85 29.70
CA ILE A 431 1.08 23.88 30.25
C ILE A 431 1.65 22.47 30.28
N SER A 432 2.46 22.11 29.29
CA SER A 432 3.15 20.82 29.27
C SER A 432 4.10 20.66 30.44
N LYS A 433 4.87 21.71 30.76
CA LYS A 433 5.70 21.76 31.96
C LYS A 433 4.87 21.70 33.24
N TYR A 434 3.78 22.47 33.31
CA TYR A 434 2.90 22.49 34.48
C TYR A 434 2.35 21.09 34.81
N PHE A 435 1.82 20.36 33.82
CA PHE A 435 1.33 19.00 34.02
C PHE A 435 2.46 18.00 34.29
N GLY A 436 3.61 18.15 33.64
CA GLY A 436 4.79 17.33 33.89
C GLY A 436 5.32 17.44 35.32
N LEU A 437 5.02 18.52 36.02
CA LEU A 437 5.40 18.76 37.41
C LEU A 437 4.25 18.52 38.41
N ASN A 438 3.09 18.04 37.96
CA ASN A 438 1.89 17.92 38.80
C ASN A 438 2.07 16.94 39.99
N HIS A 439 2.99 15.97 39.90
CA HIS A 439 3.37 15.11 41.04
C HIS A 439 4.04 15.89 42.19
N TYR A 440 4.39 17.15 41.97
CA TYR A 440 4.88 18.10 42.97
C TYR A 440 3.85 19.16 43.41
N GLN A 441 2.57 19.06 43.03
CA GLN A 441 1.55 20.09 43.28
C GLN A 441 1.43 20.55 44.75
N ASN A 442 1.81 19.69 45.71
CA ASN A 442 1.81 19.97 47.15
C ASN A 442 3.22 20.00 47.79
N LYS A 443 4.27 20.15 46.99
CA LYS A 443 5.67 20.09 47.46
C LYS A 443 6.41 21.38 47.10
N ILE A 444 7.35 21.77 47.97
CA ILE A 444 8.33 22.82 47.67
C ILE A 444 9.52 22.16 46.99
N ILE A 445 9.94 22.70 45.85
CA ILE A 445 11.00 22.14 45.01
C ILE A 445 12.21 23.07 45.04
N GLY A 446 13.41 22.46 45.04
CA GLY A 446 14.70 23.16 44.98
C GLY A 446 15.33 23.21 43.58
N HIS A 447 16.44 23.96 43.47
CA HIS A 447 17.33 24.31 42.33
C HIS A 447 17.31 23.50 41.00
N TRP A 448 16.97 22.21 40.95
CA TRP A 448 17.32 21.35 39.81
C TRP A 448 16.66 21.71 38.45
N GLU A 449 15.58 22.50 38.43
CA GLU A 449 14.84 22.87 37.21
C GLU A 449 14.46 24.36 37.17
N ARG A 450 15.28 25.25 37.74
CA ARG A 450 14.97 26.68 37.86
C ARG A 450 14.46 27.32 36.55
N LYS A 451 15.03 26.92 35.41
CA LYS A 451 14.63 27.44 34.09
C LYS A 451 13.17 27.10 33.75
N ASP A 452 12.68 25.93 34.14
CA ASP A 452 11.30 25.53 33.86
C ASP A 452 10.29 26.26 34.75
N PHE A 453 10.72 26.62 35.97
CA PHE A 453 9.92 27.46 36.86
C PHE A 453 9.85 28.92 36.43
N GLU A 454 10.86 29.45 35.72
CA GLU A 454 10.82 30.84 35.24
C GLU A 454 9.66 31.08 34.26
N ASP A 455 9.40 30.13 33.35
CA ASP A 455 8.24 30.21 32.44
C ASP A 455 6.91 30.14 33.20
N LEU A 456 6.82 29.26 34.22
CA LEU A 456 5.62 29.12 35.06
C LEU A 456 5.37 30.33 35.95
N LEU A 457 6.44 30.98 36.43
CA LEU A 457 6.35 32.22 37.20
C LEU A 457 5.82 33.36 36.34
N ASN A 458 6.31 33.49 35.11
CA ASN A 458 5.82 34.49 34.15
C ASN A 458 4.34 34.27 33.80
N ALA A 459 3.86 33.03 33.86
CA ALA A 459 2.47 32.64 33.64
C ALA A 459 1.60 32.67 34.91
N ASP A 460 2.12 33.05 36.08
CA ASP A 460 1.43 32.99 37.38
C ASP A 460 0.90 31.58 37.74
N LEU A 461 1.63 30.53 37.32
CA LEU A 461 1.35 29.12 37.62
C LEU A 461 2.29 28.53 38.68
N ALA A 462 3.27 29.31 39.14
CA ALA A 462 4.16 28.96 40.23
C ALA A 462 4.40 30.19 41.13
N ILE A 463 4.89 29.93 42.35
CA ILE A 463 5.28 30.95 43.32
C ILE A 463 6.69 30.69 43.85
N THR A 464 7.40 31.76 44.21
CA THR A 464 8.71 31.71 44.86
C THR A 464 8.57 31.66 46.38
N ALA A 465 9.68 31.41 47.09
CA ALA A 465 9.74 31.42 48.55
C ALA A 465 9.08 32.63 49.23
N GLU A 466 9.12 33.81 48.62
CA GLU A 466 8.55 35.05 49.19
C GLU A 466 7.04 34.95 49.41
N ASN A 467 6.35 34.16 48.58
CA ASN A 467 4.90 33.99 48.60
C ASN A 467 4.48 32.63 49.23
N ILE A 468 5.44 31.81 49.68
CA ILE A 468 5.17 30.53 50.34
C ILE A 468 5.14 30.77 51.87
N PRO A 469 4.13 30.28 52.60
CA PRO A 469 4.09 30.38 54.05
C PRO A 469 5.37 29.82 54.69
N GLN A 470 5.96 30.58 55.61
CA GLN A 470 7.24 30.24 56.23
C GLN A 470 7.21 28.89 56.96
N GLU A 471 6.08 28.56 57.58
CA GLU A 471 5.85 27.26 58.22
C GLU A 471 5.93 26.11 57.21
N GLU A 472 5.43 26.31 55.98
CA GLU A 472 5.52 25.32 54.91
C GLU A 472 6.97 25.17 54.41
N ILE A 473 7.74 26.25 54.34
CA ILE A 473 9.18 26.21 54.02
C ILE A 473 9.92 25.37 55.06
N LEU A 474 9.69 25.60 56.36
CA LEU A 474 10.29 24.79 57.42
C LEU A 474 9.85 23.33 57.35
N ALA A 475 8.57 23.08 57.09
CA ALA A 475 8.01 21.75 56.91
C ALA A 475 8.56 21.01 55.69
N SER A 476 9.19 21.68 54.71
CA SER A 476 9.87 21.03 53.59
C SER A 476 11.35 20.69 53.88
N GLN A 477 12.01 21.36 54.82
CA GLN A 477 13.44 21.15 55.09
C GLN A 477 13.75 19.84 55.84
N PRO A 478 14.89 19.19 55.62
CA PRO A 478 15.29 18.03 56.42
C PRO A 478 15.59 18.43 57.88
N LEU A 479 15.38 17.51 58.82
CA LEU A 479 15.61 17.75 60.26
C LEU A 479 17.02 18.26 60.57
N LYS A 480 18.03 17.82 59.81
CA LYS A 480 19.40 18.30 59.94
C LYS A 480 19.51 19.81 59.71
N VAL A 481 18.85 20.33 58.67
CA VAL A 481 18.84 21.76 58.33
C VAL A 481 18.08 22.55 59.39
N LEU A 482 16.93 22.05 59.85
CA LEU A 482 16.18 22.69 60.95
C LEU A 482 17.03 22.81 62.21
N ASN A 483 17.72 21.74 62.60
CA ASN A 483 18.63 21.76 63.74
C ASN A 483 19.79 22.77 63.57
N SER A 484 20.31 22.92 62.36
CA SER A 484 21.34 23.94 62.06
C SER A 484 20.81 25.35 62.21
N ILE A 485 19.55 25.61 61.84
CA ILE A 485 18.90 26.93 62.00
C ILE A 485 18.64 27.23 63.49
N CYS A 486 18.26 26.22 64.28
CA CYS A 486 17.98 26.38 65.72
C CYS A 486 19.20 26.76 66.57
N GLU A 487 20.44 26.65 66.05
CA GLU A 487 21.70 27.00 66.74
C GLU A 487 21.79 26.50 68.20
N LYS A 488 21.24 25.32 68.50
CA LYS A 488 21.26 24.76 69.86
C LYS A 488 22.66 24.29 70.26
N GLU A 489 23.16 24.77 71.40
CA GLU A 489 24.40 24.29 72.02
C GLU A 489 24.24 22.89 72.65
N ASP A 490 23.07 22.59 73.25
CA ASP A 490 22.79 21.30 73.89
C ASP A 490 21.58 20.57 73.27
N GLY A 491 21.88 19.57 72.45
CA GLY A 491 20.95 18.55 71.98
C GLY A 491 20.19 18.85 70.68
N PHE A 492 20.40 18.00 69.67
CA PHE A 492 19.65 18.00 68.41
C PHE A 492 18.20 17.56 68.63
N PHE A 493 17.23 18.25 68.01
CA PHE A 493 15.87 17.75 67.94
C PHE A 493 15.84 16.43 67.16
N LYS A 494 15.13 15.43 67.70
CA LYS A 494 14.92 14.12 67.06
C LYS A 494 13.64 14.05 66.21
N ARG A 495 12.74 15.01 66.36
CA ARG A 495 11.45 15.08 65.63
C ARG A 495 11.32 16.45 64.96
N LYS A 496 10.87 16.44 63.71
CA LYS A 496 10.74 17.62 62.85
C LYS A 496 9.82 18.68 63.45
N ASN A 497 8.59 18.30 63.83
CA ASN A 497 7.60 19.25 64.35
C ASN A 497 8.12 20.01 65.58
N LYS A 498 8.82 19.33 66.51
CA LYS A 498 9.42 19.99 67.68
C LYS A 498 10.47 21.04 67.32
N ALA A 499 11.22 20.83 66.24
CA ALA A 499 12.18 21.82 65.76
C ALA A 499 11.46 23.02 65.10
N ILE A 500 10.36 22.77 64.39
CA ILE A 500 9.52 23.80 63.78
C ILE A 500 8.83 24.64 64.85
N ASP A 501 8.22 24.00 65.86
CA ASP A 501 7.56 24.68 66.99
C ASP A 501 8.54 25.62 67.70
N TYR A 502 9.76 25.13 67.98
CA TYR A 502 10.81 25.93 68.59
C TYR A 502 11.23 27.14 67.73
N LEU A 503 11.34 26.96 66.42
CA LEU A 503 11.66 28.06 65.49
C LEU A 503 10.53 29.09 65.40
N ASN A 504 9.27 28.65 65.47
CA ASN A 504 8.10 29.53 65.50
C ASN A 504 8.03 30.35 66.80
N GLU A 505 8.42 29.76 67.95
CA GLU A 505 8.52 30.44 69.24
C GLU A 505 9.71 31.41 69.33
N ASN A 506 10.79 31.14 68.58
CA ASN A 506 12.04 31.91 68.60
C ASN A 506 12.31 32.59 67.25
N GLN A 507 11.42 33.53 66.87
CA GLN A 507 11.46 34.20 65.56
C GLN A 507 12.78 34.90 65.24
N ASN A 508 13.58 35.30 66.24
CA ASN A 508 14.90 35.86 66.05
C ASN A 508 15.88 34.90 65.34
N LEU A 509 15.73 33.58 65.53
CA LEU A 509 16.56 32.57 64.86
C LEU A 509 16.17 32.39 63.39
N MET A 510 15.00 32.87 62.98
CA MET A 510 14.53 32.76 61.60
C MET A 510 15.37 33.58 60.62
N SER A 511 16.09 34.60 61.08
CA SER A 511 17.07 35.31 60.23
C SER A 511 18.20 34.39 59.74
N ASN A 512 18.44 33.27 60.43
CA ASN A 512 19.46 32.30 60.04
C ASN A 512 19.02 31.40 58.89
N ILE A 513 17.74 31.39 58.50
CA ILE A 513 17.24 30.50 57.44
C ILE A 513 18.03 30.66 56.14
N GLY A 514 18.37 31.90 55.76
CA GLY A 514 19.14 32.20 54.54
C GLY A 514 20.58 31.70 54.57
N LYS A 515 21.14 31.37 55.74
CA LYS A 515 22.48 30.75 55.86
C LYS A 515 22.47 29.28 55.41
N PHE A 516 21.34 28.60 55.54
CA PHE A 516 21.23 27.15 55.34
C PHE A 516 20.26 26.75 54.21
N VAL A 517 19.35 27.65 53.82
CA VAL A 517 18.34 27.44 52.80
C VAL A 517 18.44 28.54 51.75
N ALA A 518 18.72 28.14 50.50
CA ALA A 518 18.72 29.04 49.37
C ALA A 518 17.28 29.34 48.92
N THR A 519 16.59 30.24 49.64
CA THR A 519 15.18 30.60 49.41
C THR A 519 14.89 31.07 47.99
N ARG A 520 15.84 31.74 47.32
CA ARG A 520 15.75 32.14 45.90
C ARG A 520 15.52 30.96 44.93
N ASN A 521 15.87 29.75 45.34
CA ASN A 521 15.76 28.55 44.53
C ASN A 521 14.62 27.63 44.99
N LEU A 522 13.71 28.14 45.83
CA LEU A 522 12.52 27.40 46.23
C LEU A 522 11.31 27.87 45.44
N PHE A 523 10.60 26.89 44.87
CA PHE A 523 9.41 27.11 44.08
C PHE A 523 8.30 26.17 44.53
N LYS A 524 7.06 26.58 44.33
CA LYS A 524 5.87 25.76 44.53
C LYS A 524 4.88 26.03 43.41
N LEU A 525 4.25 24.97 42.89
CA LEU A 525 3.19 25.12 41.90
C LEU A 525 1.95 25.75 42.52
N LYS A 526 1.32 26.66 41.78
CA LYS A 526 0.01 27.20 42.11
C LYS A 526 -1.05 26.23 41.57
N LYS A 527 -2.21 26.15 42.21
CA LYS A 527 -3.37 25.53 41.56
C LYS A 527 -3.76 26.37 40.34
N LEU A 528 -4.37 25.73 39.33
CA LEU A 528 -4.96 26.47 38.22
C LEU A 528 -5.95 27.51 38.76
N PRO A 529 -6.01 28.70 38.14
CA PRO A 529 -7.01 29.71 38.50
C PRO A 529 -8.43 29.18 38.46
N SER A 530 -9.32 29.74 39.30
CA SER A 530 -10.68 29.22 39.48
C SER A 530 -11.56 29.25 38.21
N GLU A 531 -11.20 30.08 37.23
CA GLU A 531 -11.81 30.06 35.89
C GLU A 531 -11.62 28.72 35.15
N PHE A 532 -10.71 27.87 35.61
CA PHE A 532 -10.44 26.53 35.09
C PHE A 532 -10.89 25.41 36.04
N ASP A 533 -11.63 25.70 37.10
CA ASP A 533 -12.08 24.69 38.07
C ASP A 533 -12.99 23.62 37.43
N THR A 534 -13.61 23.94 36.28
CA THR A 534 -14.43 23.01 35.51
C THR A 534 -13.61 22.04 34.65
N LEU A 535 -12.30 22.27 34.48
CA LEU A 535 -11.43 21.41 33.68
C LEU A 535 -10.95 20.22 34.51
N GLU A 536 -11.20 19.02 34.00
CA GLU A 536 -10.67 17.80 34.57
C GLU A 536 -9.23 17.58 34.10
N VAL A 537 -8.25 17.98 34.91
CA VAL A 537 -6.81 17.87 34.60
C VAL A 537 -6.40 16.46 34.20
N GLN A 538 -7.00 15.44 34.82
CA GLN A 538 -6.74 14.04 34.46
C GLN A 538 -7.18 13.73 33.02
N LYS A 539 -8.37 14.15 32.60
CA LYS A 539 -8.84 13.96 31.22
C LYS A 539 -7.96 14.66 30.19
N ILE A 540 -7.39 15.82 30.53
CA ILE A 540 -6.43 16.50 29.64
C ILE A 540 -5.16 15.67 29.49
N SER A 541 -4.63 15.15 30.60
CA SER A 541 -3.48 14.25 30.58
C SER A 541 -3.77 12.98 29.76
N ASP A 542 -4.95 12.40 29.91
CA ASP A 542 -5.39 11.21 29.19
C ASP A 542 -5.56 11.50 27.69
N ASN A 543 -6.13 12.66 27.31
CA ASN A 543 -6.19 13.13 25.93
C ASN A 543 -4.80 13.28 25.31
N TRP A 544 -3.82 13.77 26.06
CA TRP A 544 -2.45 13.88 25.57
C TRP A 544 -1.76 12.53 25.42
N ASN A 545 -2.05 11.56 26.30
CA ASN A 545 -1.55 10.20 26.14
C ASN A 545 -2.17 9.52 24.92
N PHE A 546 -3.48 9.66 24.73
CA PHE A 546 -4.17 9.28 23.50
C PHE A 546 -3.50 9.90 22.27
N THR A 547 -3.28 11.22 22.27
CA THR A 547 -2.70 11.96 21.14
C THR A 547 -1.27 11.49 20.84
N LYS A 548 -0.47 11.12 21.84
CA LYS A 548 0.87 10.55 21.63
C LYS A 548 0.82 9.22 20.87
N GLU A 549 -0.06 8.31 21.28
CA GLU A 549 -0.25 7.02 20.59
C GLU A 549 -0.84 7.22 19.18
N TYR A 550 -1.77 8.16 19.04
CA TYR A 550 -2.34 8.57 17.76
C TYR A 550 -1.26 9.06 16.78
N ILE A 551 -0.37 9.94 17.23
CA ILE A 551 0.76 10.45 16.45
C ILE A 551 1.78 9.35 16.15
N LYS A 552 2.02 8.43 17.10
CA LYS A 552 2.91 7.29 16.89
C LYS A 552 2.45 6.45 15.71
N LEU A 553 1.16 6.12 15.65
CA LEU A 553 0.56 5.38 14.54
C LEU A 553 0.76 6.09 13.20
N ILE A 554 0.53 7.39 13.13
CA ILE A 554 0.74 8.19 11.92
C ILE A 554 2.22 8.15 11.51
N SER A 555 3.12 8.40 12.45
CA SER A 555 4.55 8.54 12.21
C SER A 555 5.18 7.22 11.72
N GLU A 556 4.87 6.11 12.38
CA GLU A 556 5.38 4.80 12.01
C GLU A 556 4.81 4.33 10.67
N THR A 557 3.50 4.51 10.45
CA THR A 557 2.88 4.15 9.17
C THR A 557 3.46 4.95 8.03
N PHE A 558 3.65 6.27 8.22
CA PHE A 558 4.25 7.15 7.22
C PHE A 558 5.65 6.65 6.85
N ARG A 559 6.51 6.45 7.86
CA ARG A 559 7.89 5.97 7.67
C ARG A 559 7.93 4.64 6.94
N ASN A 560 7.13 3.66 7.39
CA ASN A 560 7.13 2.32 6.83
C ASN A 560 6.58 2.33 5.39
N SER A 561 5.58 3.15 5.09
CA SER A 561 5.05 3.30 3.73
C SER A 561 6.07 3.89 2.78
N GLU A 562 6.80 4.93 3.20
CA GLU A 562 7.87 5.51 2.38
C GLU A 562 9.03 4.52 2.18
N TYR A 563 9.47 3.83 3.24
CA TYR A 563 10.53 2.81 3.17
C TYR A 563 10.17 1.66 2.22
N ASN A 564 8.93 1.17 2.29
CA ASN A 564 8.47 0.10 1.42
C ASN A 564 8.35 0.57 -0.04
N ARG A 565 7.89 1.82 -0.27
CA ARG A 565 7.88 2.43 -1.61
C ARG A 565 9.28 2.49 -2.22
N GLU A 566 10.28 2.89 -1.44
CA GLU A 566 11.67 2.90 -1.91
C GLU A 566 12.16 1.49 -2.24
N THR A 567 11.82 0.51 -1.39
CA THR A 567 12.22 -0.88 -1.56
C THR A 567 11.60 -1.50 -2.83
N THR A 568 10.34 -1.19 -3.14
CA THR A 568 9.71 -1.64 -4.40
C THR A 568 10.26 -0.87 -5.60
N ASN A 569 10.50 0.43 -5.49
CA ASN A 569 11.07 1.23 -6.59
C ASN A 569 12.54 0.89 -6.92
N ARG A 570 13.24 0.13 -6.08
CA ARG A 570 14.54 -0.49 -6.40
C ARG A 570 14.46 -1.61 -7.46
N GLU A 571 13.30 -1.78 -8.11
CA GLU A 571 13.00 -2.65 -9.26
C GLU A 571 14.04 -2.69 -10.40
N ASN A 572 14.94 -1.72 -10.51
CA ASN A 572 16.01 -1.71 -11.52
C ASN A 572 17.16 -2.69 -11.25
N TYR A 573 17.19 -3.34 -10.09
CA TYR A 573 18.20 -4.37 -9.84
C TYR A 573 17.78 -5.72 -10.45
N SER A 574 18.63 -6.24 -11.34
CA SER A 574 18.42 -7.52 -12.04
C SER A 574 18.46 -8.75 -11.13
N TRP A 575 19.00 -8.62 -9.92
CA TRP A 575 19.15 -9.72 -8.96
C TRP A 575 17.91 -9.99 -8.11
N ILE A 576 16.91 -9.10 -8.09
CA ILE A 576 15.68 -9.31 -7.31
C ILE A 576 14.74 -10.24 -8.09
N LYS A 577 14.42 -11.41 -7.53
CA LYS A 577 13.47 -12.39 -8.10
C LYS A 577 12.03 -12.20 -7.60
N GLY A 578 11.85 -11.62 -6.42
CA GLY A 578 10.55 -11.39 -5.80
C GLY A 578 10.67 -10.83 -4.40
N PHE A 579 9.57 -10.86 -3.64
CA PHE A 579 9.50 -10.33 -2.28
C PHE A 579 8.83 -11.29 -1.31
N THR A 580 9.20 -11.17 -0.04
CA THR A 580 8.54 -11.81 1.11
C THR A 580 8.28 -10.76 2.18
N VAL A 581 7.26 -10.99 3.01
CA VAL A 581 6.96 -10.11 4.15
C VAL A 581 7.55 -10.72 5.41
N GLU A 582 8.30 -9.91 6.16
CA GLU A 582 8.77 -10.24 7.50
C GLU A 582 7.86 -9.60 8.54
N LYS A 583 7.40 -10.41 9.49
CA LYS A 583 6.51 -9.96 10.56
C LYS A 583 7.35 -9.43 11.73
N PHE A 584 6.88 -8.35 12.35
CA PHE A 584 7.59 -7.75 13.48
C PHE A 584 7.67 -8.66 14.71
N GLU A 585 6.73 -9.60 14.84
CA GLU A 585 6.69 -10.62 15.89
C GLU A 585 8.01 -11.41 16.03
N ASP A 586 8.74 -11.61 14.92
CA ASP A 586 10.02 -12.32 14.94
C ASP A 586 11.12 -11.55 15.72
N TYR A 587 10.92 -10.24 15.91
CA TYR A 587 11.80 -9.36 16.68
C TYR A 587 11.23 -8.98 18.05
N ASN A 588 9.90 -8.98 18.18
CA ASN A 588 9.19 -8.68 19.41
C ASN A 588 8.01 -9.64 19.60
N SER A 589 8.20 -10.68 20.42
CA SER A 589 7.17 -11.69 20.70
C SER A 589 5.93 -11.14 21.40
N ASN A 590 6.02 -9.96 22.02
CA ASN A 590 4.89 -9.31 22.69
C ASN A 590 3.96 -8.57 21.72
N PHE A 591 4.32 -8.51 20.43
CA PHE A 591 3.51 -7.94 19.36
C PHE A 591 3.04 -9.02 18.39
N VAL A 592 1.72 -9.24 18.32
CA VAL A 592 1.10 -10.24 17.44
C VAL A 592 0.09 -9.57 16.53
N CYS A 593 0.36 -9.57 15.23
CA CYS A 593 -0.60 -9.19 14.19
C CYS A 593 -0.96 -10.42 13.34
N GLN A 594 -2.22 -10.83 13.35
CA GLN A 594 -2.67 -12.03 12.63
C GLN A 594 -2.59 -11.84 11.12
N ARG A 595 -2.96 -10.64 10.63
CA ARG A 595 -2.80 -10.29 9.20
C ARG A 595 -1.34 -10.44 8.76
N ALA A 596 -0.38 -9.96 9.55
CA ALA A 596 1.05 -10.13 9.26
C ALA A 596 1.47 -11.60 9.16
N ARG A 597 1.00 -12.46 10.09
CA ARG A 597 1.28 -13.90 10.10
C ARG A 597 0.72 -14.64 8.89
N GLU A 598 -0.40 -14.17 8.33
CA GLU A 598 -0.96 -14.75 7.11
C GLU A 598 -0.17 -14.31 5.88
N GLU A 599 0.17 -13.02 5.83
CA GLU A 599 0.86 -12.44 4.68
C GLU A 599 2.32 -12.88 4.57
N CYS A 600 3.00 -13.17 5.68
CA CYS A 600 4.38 -13.68 5.70
C CYS A 600 4.52 -15.09 5.10
N LYS A 601 3.41 -15.85 4.98
CA LYS A 601 3.40 -17.18 4.36
C LYS A 601 3.39 -17.11 2.82
N LYS A 602 3.11 -15.93 2.25
CA LYS A 602 2.99 -15.73 0.81
C LYS A 602 4.34 -15.30 0.21
N LYS A 603 4.56 -15.68 -1.05
CA LYS A 603 5.65 -15.17 -1.88
C LYS A 603 5.08 -14.27 -2.95
N TYR A 604 5.71 -13.12 -3.16
CA TYR A 604 5.27 -12.10 -4.09
C TYR A 604 6.22 -12.03 -5.28
N SER A 605 5.68 -11.93 -6.49
CA SER A 605 6.51 -11.75 -7.68
C SER A 605 7.05 -10.31 -7.73
N LYS A 606 8.15 -10.13 -8.45
CA LYS A 606 8.69 -8.78 -8.73
C LYS A 606 7.66 -7.87 -9.39
N SER A 607 6.82 -8.41 -10.27
CA SER A 607 5.77 -7.67 -10.98
C SER A 607 4.54 -7.31 -10.14
N ASN A 608 4.40 -7.90 -8.95
CA ASN A 608 3.25 -7.68 -8.07
C ASN A 608 3.69 -7.71 -6.60
N PRO A 609 4.46 -6.71 -6.14
CA PRO A 609 4.85 -6.61 -4.74
C PRO A 609 3.63 -6.35 -3.84
N PRO A 610 3.68 -6.78 -2.57
CA PRO A 610 2.62 -6.47 -1.62
C PRO A 610 2.62 -4.97 -1.31
N LYS A 611 1.43 -4.40 -1.08
CA LYS A 611 1.28 -3.02 -0.62
C LYS A 611 1.41 -3.00 0.90
N LEU A 612 2.54 -2.51 1.40
CA LEU A 612 2.81 -2.33 2.82
C LEU A 612 2.90 -0.84 3.16
N PRO A 613 2.48 -0.40 4.36
CA PRO A 613 1.84 -1.17 5.44
C PRO A 613 0.47 -1.74 5.05
N PHE A 614 0.06 -2.85 5.68
CA PHE A 614 -1.24 -3.47 5.39
C PHE A 614 -2.43 -2.76 6.04
N HIS A 615 -2.17 -2.10 7.17
CA HIS A 615 -3.10 -1.30 7.97
C HIS A 615 -2.30 -0.22 8.70
N ILE A 616 -2.98 0.76 9.31
CA ILE A 616 -2.33 1.78 10.16
C ILE A 616 -1.61 1.09 11.33
N GLY A 617 -0.39 1.55 11.64
CA GLY A 617 0.48 1.00 12.68
C GLY A 617 1.03 -0.40 12.38
N CYS A 618 0.99 -0.85 11.13
CA CYS A 618 1.58 -2.14 10.74
C CYS A 618 3.11 -2.01 10.55
N ASN A 619 3.86 -2.75 11.36
CA ASN A 619 5.33 -2.78 11.36
C ASN A 619 5.94 -3.95 10.57
N CYS A 620 5.23 -4.45 9.56
CA CYS A 620 5.76 -5.47 8.65
C CYS A 620 6.78 -4.87 7.69
N ASN A 621 7.84 -5.63 7.41
CA ASN A 621 8.92 -5.23 6.52
C ASN A 621 8.89 -6.04 5.21
N LEU A 622 9.22 -5.38 4.10
CA LEU A 622 9.42 -6.04 2.83
C LEU A 622 10.88 -6.52 2.69
N ARG A 623 11.07 -7.80 2.38
CA ARG A 623 12.39 -8.38 2.09
C ARG A 623 12.48 -8.85 0.64
N THR A 624 13.57 -8.49 -0.03
CA THR A 624 13.88 -8.96 -1.38
C THR A 624 14.38 -10.40 -1.36
N VAL A 625 13.88 -11.21 -2.29
CA VAL A 625 14.37 -12.56 -2.55
C VAL A 625 15.32 -12.50 -3.75
N SER A 626 16.58 -12.89 -3.54
CA SER A 626 17.63 -12.94 -4.56
C SER A 626 17.69 -14.24 -5.35
#